data_AF-A0A954BYR2-F1
#
_entry.id   AF-A0A954BYR2-F1
#
_cell.length_a   1.000
_cell.length_b   1.000
_cell.length_c   1.000
_cell.angle_alpha   90.00
_cell.angle_beta   90.00
_cell.angle_gamma   90.00
#
_symmetry.space_group_name_H-M   'P 1'
#
loop_
_entity.id
_entity.type
_entity.pdbx_description
1 polymer ?
#
loop_
_entity_poly.entity_id
_entity_poly.type
_entity_poly.pdbx_seq_one_letter_code
_entity_poly.pdbx_strand_id
1 'polypeptide(L)'
;MEEFEFHPLNEWELLFRGAIKASTLRKEVLAGNIRAIRSRPGCNAKILISVKEMKRWLQEVASKRTIALSPSMAAEANRRGRCGHGE
;
A
#
# COMPACT_ATOMS: atom_id res chain seq x y z
N MET A 1 8.32 -25.51 -4.29
CA MET A 1 6.95 -25.36 -3.77
C MET A 1 6.86 -23.95 -3.24
N GLU A 2 6.23 -23.02 -3.96
CA GLU A 2 6.00 -21.67 -3.43
C GLU A 2 4.76 -21.74 -2.55
N GLU A 3 4.94 -21.46 -1.26
CA GLU A 3 3.87 -21.46 -0.28
C GLU A 3 2.86 -20.37 -0.61
N PHE A 4 1.64 -20.78 -0.92
CA PHE A 4 0.48 -19.91 -1.00
C PHE A 4 0.03 -19.53 0.42
N GLU A 5 0.88 -18.80 1.14
CA GLU A 5 0.58 -18.32 2.48
C GLU A 5 -0.44 -17.18 2.38
N PHE A 6 -1.64 -17.46 2.87
CA PHE A 6 -2.72 -16.49 3.03
C PHE A 6 -2.93 -16.26 4.51
N HIS A 7 -2.74 -15.03 4.95
CA HIS A 7 -2.98 -14.64 6.33
C HIS A 7 -4.20 -13.73 6.43
N PRO A 8 -5.04 -13.88 7.47
CA PRO A 8 -6.12 -12.94 7.75
C PRO A 8 -5.56 -11.59 8.18
N LEU A 9 -6.35 -10.52 8.00
CA LEU A 9 -5.93 -9.15 8.37
C LEU A 9 -5.40 -9.02 9.81
N ASN A 10 -6.01 -9.76 10.74
CA ASN A 10 -5.62 -9.75 12.15
C ASN A 10 -4.22 -10.35 12.38
N GLU A 11 -3.84 -11.36 11.60
CA GLU A 11 -2.52 -11.98 11.69
C GLU A 11 -1.44 -11.10 11.08
N TRP A 12 -1.76 -10.39 10.00
CA TRP A 12 -0.88 -9.34 9.47
C TRP A 12 -0.60 -8.24 10.52
N GLU A 13 -1.62 -7.78 11.26
CA GLU A 13 -1.41 -6.81 12.35
C GLU A 13 -0.40 -7.32 13.40
N LEU A 14 -0.46 -8.60 13.75
CA LEU A 14 0.50 -9.24 14.67
C LEU A 14 1.91 -9.32 14.07
N LEU A 15 2.02 -9.71 12.80
CA LEU A 15 3.30 -9.82 12.07
C LEU A 15 4.00 -8.46 11.96
N PHE A 16 3.25 -7.38 11.72
CA PHE A 16 3.78 -6.02 11.73
C PHE A 16 3.94 -5.43 13.14
N ARG A 17 3.72 -6.22 14.20
CA ARG A 17 3.76 -5.77 15.60
C ARG A 17 2.94 -4.50 15.85
N GLY A 18 1.79 -4.38 15.19
CA GLY A 18 0.90 -3.22 15.29
C GLY A 18 1.32 -1.99 14.48
N ALA A 19 2.42 -2.03 13.71
CA ALA A 19 2.80 -0.93 12.81
C ALA A 19 1.77 -0.70 11.70
N ILE A 20 1.03 -1.74 11.31
CA ILE A 20 -0.08 -1.66 10.36
C ILE A 20 -1.31 -2.29 11.00
N LYS A 21 -2.35 -1.48 11.19
CA LYS A 21 -3.64 -1.93 11.75
C LYS A 21 -4.44 -2.74 10.72
N ALA A 22 -5.13 -3.77 11.17
CA ALA A 22 -6.06 -4.55 10.35
C ALA A 22 -7.14 -3.67 9.71
N SER A 23 -7.58 -2.61 10.40
CA SER A 23 -8.51 -1.60 9.87
C SER A 23 -7.94 -0.83 8.68
N THR A 24 -6.63 -0.53 8.69
CA THR A 24 -5.94 0.13 7.57
C THR A 24 -5.89 -0.82 6.37
N LEU A 25 -5.49 -2.07 6.59
CA LEU A 25 -5.49 -3.09 5.52
C LEU A 25 -6.89 -3.29 4.93
N ARG A 26 -7.93 -3.28 5.77
CA ARG A 26 -9.32 -3.38 5.31
C ARG A 26 -9.69 -2.20 4.41
N LYS A 27 -9.30 -0.98 4.75
CA LYS A 27 -9.52 0.21 3.90
C LYS A 27 -8.82 0.07 2.54
N GLU A 28 -7.56 -0.39 2.54
CA GLU A 28 -6.79 -0.59 1.31
C GLU A 28 -7.39 -1.68 0.41
N VAL A 29 -7.91 -2.76 1.00
CA VAL A 29 -8.65 -3.80 0.27
C VAL A 29 -9.95 -3.22 -0.33
N LEU A 30 -10.71 -2.43 0.45
CA LEU A 30 -11.94 -1.80 -0.04
C LEU A 30 -11.67 -0.74 -1.12
N ALA A 31 -10.53 -0.06 -1.05
CA ALA A 31 -10.07 0.88 -2.08
C ALA A 31 -9.56 0.18 -3.35
N GLY A 32 -9.38 -1.15 -3.33
CA GLY A 32 -8.85 -1.91 -4.45
C GLY A 32 -7.33 -1.89 -4.58
N ASN A 33 -6.61 -1.34 -3.60
CA ASN A 33 -5.14 -1.29 -3.61
C ASN A 33 -4.52 -2.66 -3.32
N ILE A 34 -5.18 -3.48 -2.50
CA ILE A 34 -4.74 -4.82 -2.13
C ILE A 34 -5.78 -5.84 -2.60
N ARG A 35 -5.38 -6.82 -3.40
CA ARG A 35 -6.27 -7.95 -3.72
C ARG A 35 -6.33 -8.89 -2.51
N ALA A 36 -7.54 -9.16 -2.06
CA ALA A 36 -7.79 -10.10 -1.00
C ALA A 36 -8.88 -11.09 -1.42
N ILE A 37 -8.84 -12.28 -0.86
CA ILE A 37 -9.88 -13.29 -1.02
C ILE A 37 -10.69 -13.38 0.27
N ARG A 38 -11.94 -13.81 0.15
CA ARG A 38 -12.78 -14.11 1.31
C ARG A 38 -12.71 -15.60 1.59
N SER A 39 -12.54 -15.98 2.85
CA SER A 39 -12.51 -17.38 3.25
C SER A 39 -13.82 -18.13 2.98
N ARG A 40 -14.97 -17.41 2.98
CA ARG A 40 -16.29 -17.95 2.63
C ARG A 40 -17.12 -16.90 1.89
N PRO A 41 -18.13 -17.30 1.09
CA PRO A 41 -19.14 -16.37 0.60
C PRO A 41 -19.98 -15.86 1.78
N GLY A 42 -20.01 -14.53 1.97
CA GLY A 42 -20.75 -13.88 3.05
C GLY A 42 -20.20 -12.50 3.40
N CYS A 43 -21.04 -11.68 4.04
CA CYS A 43 -20.67 -10.32 4.47
C CYS A 43 -19.68 -10.33 5.66
N ASN A 44 -19.73 -11.37 6.51
CA ASN A 44 -18.85 -11.57 7.67
C ASN A 44 -17.64 -12.48 7.41
N ALA A 45 -17.29 -12.70 6.13
CA ALA A 45 -16.19 -13.56 5.80
C ALA A 45 -14.84 -12.94 6.18
N LYS A 46 -13.93 -13.77 6.72
CA LYS A 46 -12.55 -13.35 6.97
C LYS A 46 -11.88 -12.98 5.65
N ILE A 47 -11.30 -11.79 5.62
CA ILE A 47 -10.50 -11.28 4.49
C ILE A 47 -9.09 -11.83 4.65
N LEU A 48 -8.62 -12.55 3.63
CA LEU A 48 -7.31 -13.16 3.57
C LEU A 48 -6.49 -12.47 2.48
N ILE A 49 -5.27 -12.07 2.82
CA ILE A 49 -4.32 -11.46 1.88
C ILE A 49 -3.15 -12.44 1.72
N SER A 50 -2.76 -12.69 0.47
CA SER A 50 -1.56 -13.46 0.14
C SER A 50 -0.29 -12.70 0.53
N VAL A 51 0.73 -13.40 1.03
CA VAL A 51 2.06 -12.84 1.28
C VAL A 51 2.61 -12.10 0.04
N LYS A 52 2.41 -12.65 -1.16
CA LYS A 52 2.87 -12.02 -2.42
C LYS A 52 2.22 -10.67 -2.65
N GLU A 53 0.90 -10.57 -2.43
CA GLU A 53 0.17 -9.33 -2.63
C GLU A 53 0.51 -8.31 -1.54
N MET A 54 0.68 -8.77 -0.30
CA MET A 54 1.13 -7.91 0.79
C MET A 54 2.53 -7.33 0.53
N LYS A 55 3.48 -8.16 0.07
CA LYS A 55 4.82 -7.71 -0.33
C LYS A 55 4.77 -6.68 -1.46
N ARG A 56 3.94 -6.91 -2.49
CA ARG A 56 3.75 -5.95 -3.59
C ARG A 56 3.25 -4.61 -3.07
N TRP A 57 2.17 -4.62 -2.28
CA TRP A 57 1.61 -3.40 -1.72
C TRP A 57 2.60 -2.67 -0.81
N LEU A 58 3.36 -3.38 0.03
CA LEU A 58 4.40 -2.77 0.86
C LEU A 58 5.51 -2.10 0.02
N GLN A 59 5.93 -2.74 -1.08
CA GLN A 59 6.89 -2.14 -2.01
C GLN A 59 6.29 -0.90 -2.69
N GLU A 60 5.01 -0.93 -3.07
CA GLU A 60 4.32 0.23 -3.64
C GLU A 60 4.20 1.38 -2.63
N VAL A 61 3.87 1.08 -1.37
CA VAL A 61 3.81 2.10 -0.29
C VAL A 61 5.19 2.66 0.00
N ALA A 62 6.22 1.81 0.09
CA ALA A 62 7.60 2.26 0.27
C ALA A 62 8.06 3.11 -0.91
N SER A 63 7.74 2.72 -2.14
CA SER A 63 8.07 3.46 -3.37
C SER A 63 7.33 4.79 -3.45
N LYS A 64 6.01 4.82 -3.21
CA LYS A 64 5.21 6.07 -3.14
C LYS A 64 5.70 7.00 -2.05
N ARG A 65 6.08 6.44 -0.89
CA ARG A 65 6.65 7.22 0.22
C ARG A 65 8.05 7.73 -0.11
N THR A 66 8.87 6.99 -0.85
CA THR A 66 10.14 7.49 -1.40
C THR A 66 9.92 8.58 -2.44
N ILE A 67 8.86 8.52 -3.25
CA ILE A 67 8.53 9.58 -4.23
C ILE A 67 8.01 10.83 -3.50
N ALA A 68 7.17 10.68 -2.48
CA ALA A 68 6.69 11.78 -1.65
C ALA A 68 7.77 12.37 -0.73
N LEU A 69 8.79 11.58 -0.39
CA LEU A 69 9.97 11.99 0.40
C LEU A 69 11.23 12.19 -0.46
N SER A 70 11.11 12.22 -1.79
CA SER A 70 12.20 12.63 -2.69
C SER A 70 12.05 14.13 -2.93
N PRO A 71 12.72 15.01 -2.15
CA PRO A 71 12.73 16.44 -2.40
C PRO A 71 13.33 16.83 -3.76
N SER A 72 13.87 15.88 -4.54
CA SER A 72 14.64 16.15 -5.75
C SER A 72 13.87 16.07 -7.07
N MET A 73 12.58 15.70 -7.08
CA MET A 73 11.74 15.77 -8.30
C MET A 73 10.50 16.67 -8.18
N ALA A 74 10.22 17.22 -7.00
CA ALA A 74 9.29 18.36 -6.86
C ALA A 74 9.97 19.70 -7.22
N ALA A 75 11.30 19.75 -7.27
CA ALA A 75 12.06 20.98 -7.55
C ALA A 75 12.15 21.35 -9.04
N GLU A 76 11.91 20.43 -9.98
CA GLU A 76 11.97 20.75 -11.42
C GLU A 76 10.60 21.15 -12.01
N ALA A 77 9.48 20.79 -11.37
CA ALA A 77 8.17 21.34 -11.73
C ALA A 77 8.05 22.83 -11.36
N ASN A 78 8.86 23.31 -10.40
CA ASN A 78 8.96 24.74 -10.06
C ASN A 78 9.95 25.52 -10.96
N ARG A 79 10.69 24.86 -11.86
CA ARG A 79 11.63 25.50 -12.80
C ARG A 79 11.04 25.83 -14.17
N ARG A 80 9.74 25.57 -14.41
CA ARG A 80 9.05 25.91 -15.68
C ARG A 80 8.06 27.07 -15.58
N GLY A 81 8.03 27.78 -14.44
CA GLY A 81 7.11 28.92 -14.21
C GLY A 81 7.75 30.31 -14.15
N ARG A 82 9.06 30.47 -14.39
CA ARG A 82 9.71 31.79 -14.51
C ARG A 82 10.84 31.79 -15.55
N CYS A 83 10.48 31.66 -16.81
CA CYS A 83 11.17 32.39 -17.87
C CYS A 83 10.21 33.49 -18.33
N GLY A 84 10.54 34.77 -18.10
CA GLY A 84 9.79 35.89 -18.67
C GLY A 84 9.67 37.16 -17.82
N HIS A 85 10.76 37.90 -17.67
CA HIS A 85 10.88 39.38 -17.60
C HIS A 85 12.37 39.64 -17.29
N GLY A 86 13.20 40.27 -18.12
CA GLY A 86 12.92 41.46 -18.92
C GLY A 86 13.14 42.66 -18.01
N GLU A 87 14.10 43.51 -18.41
CA GLU A 87 14.68 44.68 -17.72
C GLU A 87 15.96 44.43 -16.92
#